data_AF-A0A059WVV6-F1
#
_entry.id   AF-A0A059WVV6-F1
#
_cell.length_a   1.000
_cell.length_b   1.000
_cell.length_c   1.000
_cell.angle_alpha   90.00
_cell.angle_beta   90.00
_cell.angle_gamma   90.00
#
_symmetry.space_group_name_H-M   'P 1'
#
loop_
_entity.id
_entity.type
_entity.pdbx_description
1 polymer ?
#
loop_
_entity_poly.entity_id
_entity_poly.type
_entity_poly.pdbx_seq_one_letter_code
_entity_poly.pdbx_strand_id
1 'polypeptide(L)'
;MTTPTVAQELGKVGVLYGGRSAEREVSLMSGEGVLAALRSRGVDAHGFDPARQNLAQLAEQAYDRVFIALHGRYGEDGTLQGALEQLGIPYTGPGVMACALSMDKTMSKRVWMSHGLPTPRFMVLEKDANPAQLDAVASEL
;
A
#
# COMPACT_ATOMS: atom_id res chain seq x y z
N MET A 1 -23.31 -23.41 -22.85
CA MET A 1 -22.10 -22.82 -22.26
C MET A 1 -22.48 -22.33 -20.87
N THR A 2 -21.83 -22.82 -19.81
CA THR A 2 -22.07 -22.39 -18.43
C THR A 2 -21.35 -21.07 -18.19
N THR A 3 -22.05 -20.07 -17.64
CA THR A 3 -21.45 -18.78 -17.25
C THR A 3 -20.35 -19.01 -16.20
N PRO A 4 -19.18 -18.40 -16.34
CA PRO A 4 -18.12 -18.52 -15.35
C PRO A 4 -18.60 -18.02 -13.98
N THR A 5 -18.12 -18.67 -12.92
CA THR A 5 -18.35 -18.17 -11.55
C THR A 5 -17.48 -16.93 -11.32
N VAL A 6 -17.88 -16.10 -10.36
CA VAL A 6 -17.07 -14.92 -9.96
C VAL A 6 -15.61 -15.31 -9.67
N ALA A 7 -15.38 -16.46 -9.02
CA ALA A 7 -14.02 -16.94 -8.73
C ALA A 7 -13.19 -17.22 -10.00
N GLN A 8 -13.83 -17.71 -11.06
CA GLN A 8 -13.17 -17.97 -12.35
C GLN A 8 -12.90 -16.66 -13.11
N GLU A 9 -13.80 -15.68 -13.02
CA GLU A 9 -13.63 -14.35 -13.64
C GLU A 9 -12.48 -13.53 -13.01
N LEU A 10 -12.07 -13.88 -11.78
CA LEU A 10 -10.93 -13.23 -11.13
C LEU A 10 -9.57 -13.65 -11.73
N GLY A 11 -9.51 -14.81 -12.41
CA GLY A 11 -8.25 -15.36 -12.93
C GLY A 11 -7.24 -15.70 -11.82
N LYS A 12 -5.95 -15.67 -12.17
CA LYS A 12 -4.83 -15.90 -11.25
C LYS A 12 -4.58 -14.64 -10.42
N VAL A 13 -4.81 -14.72 -9.11
CA VAL A 13 -4.70 -13.59 -8.19
C VAL A 13 -3.42 -13.68 -7.35
N GLY A 14 -2.60 -12.63 -7.39
CA GLY A 14 -1.48 -12.48 -6.46
C GLY A 14 -1.93 -11.79 -5.16
N VAL A 15 -1.55 -12.30 -4.00
CA VAL A 15 -1.71 -11.63 -2.71
C VAL A 15 -0.34 -11.14 -2.26
N LEU A 16 -0.10 -9.84 -2.31
CA LEU A 16 1.19 -9.24 -1.92
C LEU A 16 1.18 -8.95 -0.43
N TYR A 17 2.14 -9.49 0.30
CA TYR A 17 2.17 -9.43 1.77
C TYR A 17 3.60 -9.61 2.30
N GLY A 18 3.83 -9.38 3.58
CA GLY A 18 5.16 -9.34 4.19
C GLY A 18 5.89 -8.03 3.87
N GLY A 19 6.84 -8.06 2.94
CA GLY A 19 7.67 -6.90 2.62
C GLY A 19 8.70 -6.55 3.70
N ARG A 20 9.30 -5.36 3.58
CA ARG A 20 10.46 -4.93 4.39
C ARG A 20 10.20 -3.69 5.26
N SER A 21 8.94 -3.31 5.43
CA SER A 21 8.56 -2.21 6.32
C SER A 21 8.66 -2.65 7.79
N ALA A 22 8.56 -1.69 8.71
CA ALA A 22 8.45 -1.98 10.14
C ALA A 22 7.16 -2.75 10.50
N GLU A 23 6.19 -2.81 9.58
CA GLU A 23 4.86 -3.39 9.79
C GLU A 23 4.74 -4.79 9.15
N ARG A 24 5.88 -5.43 8.82
CA ARG A 24 5.95 -6.75 8.17
C ARG A 24 5.07 -7.80 8.84
N GLU A 25 5.12 -7.93 10.16
CA GLU A 25 4.37 -8.96 10.88
C GLU A 25 2.85 -8.77 10.75
N VAL A 26 2.39 -7.52 10.75
CA VAL A 26 0.98 -7.18 10.50
C VAL A 26 0.58 -7.54 9.06
N SER A 27 1.50 -7.32 8.11
CA SER A 27 1.29 -7.69 6.71
C SER A 27 1.25 -9.20 6.50
N LEU A 28 2.11 -9.96 7.18
CA LEU A 28 2.08 -11.42 7.14
C LEU A 28 0.72 -11.95 7.62
N MET A 29 0.28 -11.53 8.80
CA MET A 29 -1.02 -11.90 9.35
C MET A 29 -2.18 -11.53 8.42
N SER A 30 -2.17 -10.31 7.87
CA SER A 30 -3.23 -9.82 6.97
C SER A 30 -3.26 -10.63 5.66
N GLY A 31 -2.09 -10.84 5.05
CA GLY A 31 -1.95 -11.56 3.78
C GLY A 31 -2.34 -13.03 3.89
N GLU A 32 -1.95 -13.71 4.97
CA GLU A 32 -2.35 -15.09 5.23
C GLU A 32 -3.87 -15.23 5.36
N GLY A 33 -4.52 -14.31 6.09
CA GLY A 33 -5.97 -14.27 6.21
C GLY A 33 -6.68 -14.05 4.87
N VAL A 34 -6.20 -13.08 4.07
CA VAL A 34 -6.74 -12.80 2.73
C VAL A 34 -6.55 -14.00 1.80
N LEU A 35 -5.36 -14.60 1.78
CA LEU A 35 -5.04 -15.74 0.93
C LEU A 35 -5.93 -16.95 1.26
N ALA A 36 -6.10 -17.25 2.56
CA ALA A 36 -6.99 -18.32 3.01
C ALA A 36 -8.44 -18.05 2.61
N ALA A 37 -8.92 -16.81 2.79
CA ALA A 37 -10.29 -16.42 2.43
C ALA A 37 -10.55 -16.57 0.91
N LEU A 38 -9.66 -16.04 0.06
CA LEU A 38 -9.77 -16.16 -1.39
C LEU A 38 -9.79 -17.63 -1.84
N ARG A 39 -8.87 -18.44 -1.32
CA ARG A 39 -8.80 -19.89 -1.63
C ARG A 39 -10.06 -20.64 -1.19
N SER A 40 -10.62 -20.32 -0.02
CA SER A 40 -11.87 -20.93 0.46
C SER A 40 -13.09 -20.63 -0.44
N ARG A 41 -13.00 -19.58 -1.28
CA ARG A 41 -14.01 -19.22 -2.28
C ARG A 41 -13.70 -19.76 -3.67
N GLY A 42 -12.66 -20.59 -3.81
CA GLY A 42 -12.26 -21.21 -5.07
C GLY A 42 -11.50 -20.28 -6.03
N VAL A 43 -10.98 -19.15 -5.54
CA VAL A 43 -10.13 -18.25 -6.33
C VAL A 43 -8.73 -18.85 -6.47
N ASP A 44 -8.13 -18.75 -7.66
CA ASP A 44 -6.75 -19.16 -7.92
C ASP A 44 -5.75 -18.14 -7.34
N ALA A 45 -5.64 -18.12 -6.00
CA ALA A 45 -4.87 -17.13 -5.25
C ALA A 45 -3.51 -17.68 -4.77
N HIS A 46 -2.47 -16.85 -4.94
CA HIS A 46 -1.06 -17.17 -4.62
C HIS A 46 -0.42 -16.05 -3.80
N GLY A 47 0.32 -16.40 -2.75
CA GLY A 47 1.07 -15.43 -1.98
C GLY A 47 2.34 -14.98 -2.70
N PHE A 48 2.69 -13.70 -2.57
CA PHE A 48 3.93 -13.12 -3.08
C PHE A 48 4.55 -12.18 -2.03
N ASP A 49 5.78 -12.45 -1.58
CA ASP A 49 6.48 -11.61 -0.61
C ASP A 49 7.61 -10.80 -1.29
N PRO A 50 7.46 -9.48 -1.48
CA PRO A 50 8.44 -8.66 -2.17
C PRO A 50 9.74 -8.45 -1.37
N ALA A 51 9.82 -8.93 -0.11
CA ALA A 51 11.10 -9.00 0.59
C ALA A 51 11.92 -10.25 0.22
N ARG A 52 11.27 -11.29 -0.32
CA ARG A 52 11.90 -12.55 -0.71
C ARG A 52 12.02 -12.71 -2.22
N GLN A 53 11.18 -12.00 -2.96
CA GLN A 53 11.08 -12.05 -4.42
C GLN A 53 11.14 -10.63 -4.97
N ASN A 54 11.74 -10.46 -6.14
CA ASN A 54 11.92 -9.15 -6.79
C ASN A 54 10.83 -8.85 -7.83
N LEU A 55 10.83 -7.63 -8.38
CA LEU A 55 9.83 -7.20 -9.37
C LEU A 55 9.85 -8.01 -10.69
N ALA A 56 11.01 -8.53 -11.11
CA ALA A 56 11.07 -9.37 -12.30
C ALA A 56 10.30 -10.69 -12.06
N GLN A 57 10.48 -11.28 -10.88
CA GLN A 57 9.73 -12.47 -10.48
C GLN A 57 8.23 -12.19 -10.34
N LEU A 58 7.83 -10.98 -9.93
CA LEU A 58 6.42 -10.57 -9.90
C LEU A 58 5.83 -10.55 -11.32
N ALA A 59 6.56 -9.98 -12.30
CA ALA A 59 6.14 -9.96 -13.69
C ALA A 59 6.01 -11.37 -14.28
N GLU A 60 6.96 -12.26 -13.97
CA GLU A 60 6.95 -13.67 -14.39
C GLU A 60 5.75 -14.46 -13.84
N GLN A 61 5.16 -14.04 -12.71
CA GLN A 61 3.97 -14.70 -12.19
C GLN A 61 2.76 -14.56 -13.10
N ALA A 62 2.72 -13.54 -13.96
CA ALA A 62 1.59 -13.27 -14.85
C ALA A 62 0.24 -13.29 -14.11
N TYR A 63 0.16 -12.58 -12.99
CA TYR A 63 -1.10 -12.42 -12.26
C TYR A 63 -2.07 -11.57 -13.09
N ASP A 64 -3.32 -12.00 -13.19
CA ASP A 64 -4.39 -11.24 -13.84
C ASP A 64 -4.79 -10.00 -13.02
N ARG A 65 -4.53 -10.05 -11.70
CA ARG A 65 -4.67 -8.94 -10.76
C ARG A 65 -4.01 -9.27 -9.44
N VAL A 66 -3.84 -8.26 -8.60
CA VAL A 66 -3.26 -8.44 -7.27
C VAL A 66 -4.07 -7.79 -6.16
N PHE A 67 -4.12 -8.47 -5.02
CA PHE A 67 -4.60 -7.93 -3.75
C PHE A 67 -3.37 -7.45 -2.95
N ILE A 68 -3.36 -6.18 -2.57
CA ILE A 68 -2.27 -5.60 -1.76
C ILE A 68 -2.65 -5.73 -0.29
N ALA A 69 -1.94 -6.58 0.43
CA ALA A 69 -2.01 -6.75 1.89
C ALA A 69 -0.67 -6.35 2.57
N LEU A 70 0.10 -5.48 1.92
CA LEU A 70 1.30 -4.84 2.47
C LEU A 70 0.91 -3.65 3.33
N HIS A 71 1.66 -3.43 4.42
CA HIS A 71 1.50 -2.27 5.30
C HIS A 71 2.79 -1.46 5.34
N GLY A 72 2.67 -0.14 5.36
CA GLY A 72 3.77 0.79 5.45
C GLY A 72 4.49 1.10 4.14
N ARG A 73 5.66 1.73 4.29
CA ARG A 73 6.50 2.18 3.17
C ARG A 73 6.79 1.04 2.19
N TYR A 74 6.93 1.38 0.90
CA TYR A 74 7.04 0.50 -0.26
C TYR A 74 5.76 -0.22 -0.69
N GLY A 75 4.82 -0.49 0.22
CA GLY A 75 3.54 -1.14 -0.10
C GLY A 75 2.37 -0.16 -0.25
N GLU A 76 2.36 0.90 0.56
CA GLU A 76 1.24 1.85 0.68
C GLU A 76 1.59 3.28 0.26
N ASP A 77 2.83 3.53 -0.17
CA ASP A 77 3.37 4.87 -0.45
C ASP A 77 3.37 5.26 -1.93
N GLY A 78 2.77 4.43 -2.80
CA GLY A 78 2.74 4.64 -4.24
C GLY A 78 3.88 3.96 -5.00
N THR A 79 4.94 3.47 -4.31
CA THR A 79 6.10 2.85 -4.97
C THR A 79 5.70 1.55 -5.68
N LEU A 80 5.06 0.63 -4.96
CA LEU A 80 4.58 -0.62 -5.55
C LEU A 80 3.50 -0.36 -6.59
N GLN A 81 2.56 0.55 -6.31
CA GLN A 81 1.51 0.93 -7.25
C GLN A 81 2.12 1.38 -8.57
N GLY A 82 3.17 2.22 -8.54
CA GLY A 82 3.87 2.66 -9.73
C GLY A 82 4.50 1.50 -10.52
N ALA A 83 5.07 0.51 -9.83
CA ALA A 83 5.57 -0.69 -10.49
C ALA A 83 4.45 -1.51 -11.14
N LEU A 84 3.30 -1.66 -10.46
CA LEU A 84 2.14 -2.38 -10.98
C LEU A 84 1.50 -1.66 -12.19
N GLU A 85 1.45 -0.32 -12.19
CA GLU A 85 1.03 0.48 -13.35
C GLU A 85 1.93 0.21 -14.57
N GLN A 86 3.26 0.19 -14.37
CA GLN A 86 4.20 -0.09 -15.46
C GLN A 86 4.10 -1.53 -15.98
N LEU A 87 3.78 -2.48 -15.10
CA LEU A 87 3.56 -3.88 -15.46
C LEU A 87 2.16 -4.14 -16.04
N GLY A 88 1.25 -3.16 -15.99
CA GLY A 88 -0.14 -3.33 -16.44
C GLY A 88 -0.94 -4.32 -15.60
N ILE A 89 -0.58 -4.53 -14.33
CA ILE A 89 -1.24 -5.49 -13.43
C ILE A 89 -2.27 -4.74 -12.58
N PRO A 90 -3.58 -5.01 -12.73
CA PRO A 90 -4.62 -4.39 -11.89
C PRO A 90 -4.42 -4.72 -10.41
N TYR A 91 -4.69 -3.77 -9.52
CA TYR A 91 -4.51 -3.95 -8.09
C TYR A 91 -5.61 -3.34 -7.24
N THR A 92 -5.77 -3.84 -6.02
CA THR A 92 -6.71 -3.28 -5.03
C THR A 92 -6.17 -2.00 -4.40
N GLY A 93 -7.06 -1.04 -4.13
CA GLY A 93 -6.77 0.16 -3.35
C GLY A 93 -6.57 1.42 -4.21
N PRO A 94 -6.09 2.50 -3.61
CA PRO A 94 -5.85 3.76 -4.31
C PRO A 94 -4.67 3.69 -5.29
N GLY A 95 -4.67 4.56 -6.29
CA GLY A 95 -3.55 4.70 -7.23
C GLY A 95 -2.34 5.42 -6.64
N VAL A 96 -1.27 5.52 -7.44
CA VAL A 96 0.05 6.06 -7.06
C VAL A 96 -0.03 7.38 -6.27
N MET A 97 -0.69 8.40 -6.82
CA MET A 97 -0.77 9.73 -6.21
C MET A 97 -1.48 9.69 -4.86
N ALA A 98 -2.60 8.98 -4.78
CA ALA A 98 -3.39 8.91 -3.56
C ALA A 98 -2.63 8.20 -2.44
N CYS A 99 -1.94 7.09 -2.75
CA CYS A 99 -1.07 6.39 -1.82
C CYS A 99 0.10 7.28 -1.34
N ALA A 100 0.82 7.92 -2.26
CA ALA A 100 1.95 8.79 -1.92
C ALA A 100 1.54 9.96 -1.02
N LEU A 101 0.43 10.63 -1.34
CA LEU A 101 -0.11 11.73 -0.53
C LEU A 101 -0.59 11.25 0.84
N SER A 102 -1.28 10.11 0.92
CA SER A 102 -1.84 9.59 2.17
C SER A 102 -0.76 9.13 3.14
N MET A 103 0.35 8.59 2.63
CA MET A 103 1.49 8.20 3.47
C MET A 103 2.25 9.41 4.03
N ASP A 104 2.32 10.52 3.28
CA ASP A 104 2.91 11.78 3.73
C ASP A 104 1.90 12.60 4.55
N LYS A 105 2.02 12.51 5.88
CA LYS A 105 1.14 13.24 6.82
C LYS A 105 1.21 14.75 6.62
N THR A 106 2.36 15.30 6.26
CA THR A 106 2.54 16.74 6.03
C THR A 106 1.78 17.17 4.79
N MET A 107 1.93 16.44 3.68
CA MET A 107 1.24 16.76 2.42
C MET A 107 -0.27 16.52 2.53
N SER A 108 -0.69 15.42 3.15
CA SER A 108 -2.10 15.16 3.47
C SER A 108 -2.73 16.34 4.22
N LYS A 109 -2.07 16.85 5.27
CA LYS A 109 -2.55 18.01 6.03
C LYS A 109 -2.65 19.27 5.17
N ARG A 110 -1.64 19.55 4.34
CA ARG A 110 -1.65 20.70 3.42
C ARG A 110 -2.83 20.65 2.44
N VAL A 111 -3.09 19.48 1.85
CA VAL A 111 -4.23 19.27 0.94
C VAL A 111 -5.56 19.43 1.69
N TRP A 112 -5.68 18.90 2.91
CA TRP A 112 -6.88 19.11 3.71
C TRP A 112 -7.14 20.59 3.98
N MET A 113 -6.12 21.33 4.41
CA MET A 113 -6.23 22.77 4.67
C MET A 113 -6.61 23.56 3.41
N SER A 114 -6.06 23.23 2.24
CA SER A 114 -6.41 23.92 0.99
C SER A 114 -7.88 23.71 0.57
N HIS A 115 -8.50 22.62 1.05
CA HIS A 115 -9.92 22.33 0.84
C HIS A 115 -10.81 22.69 2.04
N GLY A 116 -10.27 23.38 3.06
CA GLY A 116 -11.03 23.76 4.26
C GLY A 116 -11.41 22.58 5.16
N LEU A 117 -10.77 21.42 5.02
CA LEU A 117 -10.98 20.28 5.91
C LEU A 117 -10.19 20.46 7.22
N PRO A 118 -10.80 20.15 8.38
CA PRO A 118 -10.15 20.35 9.66
C PRO A 118 -8.98 19.37 9.89
N THR A 119 -7.88 19.89 10.42
CA THR A 119 -6.74 19.13 10.92
C THR A 119 -6.15 19.85 12.14
N PRO A 120 -5.56 19.14 13.12
CA PRO A 120 -4.77 19.79 14.17
C PRO A 120 -3.72 20.73 13.57
N ARG A 121 -3.47 21.86 14.26
CA ARG A 121 -2.36 22.77 13.97
C ARG A 121 -1.06 21.98 14.05
N PHE A 122 -0.11 22.28 13.18
CA PHE A 122 1.16 21.56 13.11
C PHE A 122 2.29 22.47 12.63
N MET A 123 3.51 22.07 12.97
CA MET A 123 4.76 22.62 12.44
C MET A 123 5.57 21.45 11.88
N VAL A 124 6.34 21.68 10.82
CA VAL A 124 7.22 20.67 10.22
C VAL A 124 8.65 21.03 10.62
N LEU A 125 9.35 20.09 11.24
CA LEU A 125 10.75 20.21 11.56
C LEU A 125 11.55 19.27 10.65
N GLU A 126 12.64 19.80 10.09
CA GLU A 126 13.61 19.01 9.34
C GLU A 126 14.53 18.24 10.30
N LYS A 127 15.23 17.24 9.78
CA LYS A 127 16.08 16.35 10.59
C LYS A 127 17.17 17.08 11.37
N ASP A 128 17.64 18.21 10.86
CA ASP A 128 18.67 19.07 11.41
C ASP A 128 18.11 20.27 12.21
N ALA A 129 16.81 20.24 12.56
CA ALA A 129 16.20 21.26 13.37
C ALA A 129 16.94 21.46 14.70
N ASN A 130 17.19 22.72 15.05
CA ASN A 130 17.90 23.10 16.26
C ASN A 130 16.95 23.21 17.48
N PRO A 131 17.48 23.27 18.72
CA PRO A 131 16.66 23.40 19.92
C PRO A 131 15.72 24.61 19.92
N ALA A 132 16.11 25.74 19.36
CA ALA A 132 15.25 26.92 19.30
C ALA A 132 14.01 26.70 18.41
N GLN A 133 14.15 25.93 17.32
CA GLN A 133 13.02 25.55 16.48
C GLN A 133 12.08 24.57 17.18
N LEU A 134 12.61 23.70 18.06
CA LEU A 134 11.79 22.82 18.91
C LEU A 134 11.02 23.61 19.96
N ASP A 135 11.66 24.58 20.61
CA ASP A 135 11.01 25.44 21.61
C ASP A 135 9.86 26.26 21.00
N ALA A 136 10.02 26.71 19.74
CA ALA A 136 8.97 27.41 19.01
C ALA A 136 7.71 26.57 18.78
N VAL A 137 7.83 25.23 18.66
CA VAL A 137 6.66 24.34 18.52
C VAL A 137 5.74 24.46 19.72
N ALA A 138 6.29 24.51 20.94
CA ALA A 138 5.52 24.53 22.18
C ALA A 138 4.84 25.88 22.45
N SER A 139 5.40 26.97 21.93
CA SER A 139 4.83 28.31 22.07
C SER A 139 3.81 28.64 20.96
N GLU A 140 4.00 28.09 19.76
CA GLU A 140 3.19 28.43 18.60
C GLU A 140 1.99 27.51 18.40
N LEU A 141 2.03 26.23 18.77
CA LEU A 141 0.93 25.27 18.56
C LEU A 141 -0.01 25.15 19.76
#